data_AF-A0A7C5VTC1-F1
#
_entry.id   AF-A0A7C5VTC1-F1
#
_cell.length_a   1.000
_cell.length_b   1.000
_cell.length_c   1.000
_cell.angle_alpha   90.00
_cell.angle_beta   90.00
_cell.angle_gamma   90.00
#
_symmetry.space_group_name_H-M   'P 1'
#
loop_
_entity.id
_entity.type
_entity.pdbx_description
1 polymer ?
#
loop_
_entity_poly.entity_id
_entity_poly.type
_entity_poly.pdbx_seq_one_letter_code
_entity_poly.pdbx_strand_id
1 'polypeptide(L)'
;MEGKPETKGGLQQESYTGLQLHFLNRLVHLLQLRYGDGGCLSPETQRLLDRAIYSTYCDCLDLDVGKEAQRLIRRYYHTSKGEPATN
;
A
#
# COMPACT_ATOMS: atom_id res chain seq x y z
N MET A 1 -10.10 13.93 42.89
CA MET A 1 -10.16 12.65 42.17
C MET A 1 -9.51 12.85 40.81
N GLU A 2 -8.28 12.36 40.74
CA GLU A 2 -7.56 11.81 39.58
C GLU A 2 -7.73 12.46 38.19
N GLY A 3 -6.70 13.24 37.86
CA GLY A 3 -5.96 13.27 36.59
C GLY A 3 -6.62 12.82 35.28
N LYS A 4 -6.77 13.78 34.37
CA LYS A 4 -6.59 13.53 32.93
C LYS A 4 -5.22 12.88 32.69
N PRO A 5 -5.13 12.03 31.66
CA PRO A 5 -4.07 12.30 30.69
C PRO A 5 -4.62 12.37 29.27
N GLU A 6 -4.33 13.52 28.67
CA GLU A 6 -4.34 13.78 27.26
C GLU A 6 -3.43 12.76 26.57
N THR A 7 -3.97 11.91 25.69
CA THR A 7 -3.15 10.96 24.93
C THR A 7 -2.94 11.49 23.52
N LYS A 8 -1.70 11.91 23.36
CA LYS A 8 -1.03 12.57 22.26
C LYS A 8 -1.27 11.93 20.89
N GLY A 9 -1.42 12.78 19.87
CA GLY A 9 -1.04 12.48 18.49
C GLY A 9 0.47 12.24 18.42
N GLY A 10 0.89 11.03 18.79
CA GLY A 10 2.21 10.50 18.49
C GLY A 10 2.15 9.79 17.15
N LEU A 11 3.12 10.07 16.28
CA LEU A 11 3.52 9.18 15.19
C LEU A 11 3.72 7.79 15.80
N GLN A 12 2.69 6.94 15.74
CA GLN A 12 2.85 5.55 16.09
C GLN A 12 3.79 4.99 15.04
N GLN A 13 5.00 4.66 15.48
CA GLN A 13 5.82 3.68 14.82
C GLN A 13 5.03 2.37 14.96
N GLU A 14 4.03 2.19 14.09
CA GLU A 14 3.15 1.02 14.07
C GLU A 14 4.04 -0.19 13.78
N SER A 15 4.44 -0.88 14.85
CA SER A 15 5.17 -2.14 14.75
C SER A 15 4.22 -3.16 14.14
N TYR A 16 4.20 -3.22 12.81
CA TYR A 16 3.42 -4.19 12.06
C TYR A 16 3.80 -5.61 12.47
N THR A 17 2.79 -6.46 12.61
CA THR A 17 3.01 -7.90 12.79
C THR A 17 3.72 -8.49 11.56
N GLY A 18 4.41 -9.62 11.72
CA GLY A 18 5.07 -10.29 10.60
C GLY A 18 4.12 -10.62 9.45
N LEU A 19 2.86 -10.92 9.77
CA LEU A 19 1.81 -11.18 8.77
C LEU A 19 1.43 -9.91 8.00
N GLN A 20 1.21 -8.80 8.72
CA GLN A 20 0.93 -7.49 8.11
C GLN A 20 2.07 -7.05 7.17
N LEU A 21 3.33 -7.21 7.61
CA LEU A 21 4.49 -6.91 6.77
C LEU A 21 4.55 -7.80 5.52
N HIS A 22 4.19 -9.07 5.63
CA HIS A 22 4.17 -9.98 4.49
C HIS A 22 3.20 -9.48 3.40
N PHE A 23 1.97 -9.12 3.78
CA PHE A 23 0.97 -8.63 2.82
C PHE A 23 1.34 -7.26 2.24
N LEU A 24 1.88 -6.35 3.05
CA LEU A 24 2.37 -5.06 2.57
C LEU A 24 3.53 -5.22 1.57
N ASN A 25 4.51 -6.09 1.87
CA ASN A 25 5.62 -6.38 0.95
C ASN A 25 5.13 -7.04 -0.34
N ARG A 26 4.17 -7.97 -0.22
CA ARG A 26 3.53 -8.59 -1.39
C ARG A 26 2.84 -7.54 -2.26
N LEU A 27 2.10 -6.61 -1.66
CA LEU A 27 1.44 -5.52 -2.37
C LEU A 27 2.47 -4.63 -3.09
N VAL A 28 3.56 -4.26 -2.41
CA VAL A 28 4.66 -3.49 -3.02
C VAL A 28 5.22 -4.21 -4.25
N HIS A 29 5.49 -5.51 -4.13
CA HIS A 29 6.04 -6.30 -5.24
C HIS A 29 5.09 -6.33 -6.45
N LEU A 30 3.78 -6.52 -6.21
CA LEU A 30 2.77 -6.50 -7.28
C LEU A 30 2.66 -5.12 -7.95
N LEU A 31 2.72 -4.04 -7.17
CA LEU A 31 2.71 -2.67 -7.69
C LEU A 31 3.98 -2.37 -8.51
N GLN A 32 5.14 -2.84 -8.06
CA GLN A 32 6.39 -2.73 -8.82
C GLN A 32 6.31 -3.47 -10.14
N LEU A 33 5.75 -4.68 -10.18
CA LEU A 33 5.53 -5.39 -11.44
C LEU A 33 4.57 -4.62 -12.34
N ARG A 34 3.45 -4.14 -11.80
CA ARG A 34 2.41 -3.44 -12.58
C ARG A 34 2.87 -2.12 -13.20
N TYR A 35 3.71 -1.38 -12.50
CA TYR A 35 4.10 -0.01 -12.86
C TYR A 35 5.58 0.17 -13.22
N GLY A 36 6.43 -0.79 -12.86
CA GLY A 36 7.88 -0.73 -13.09
C GLY A 36 8.31 -1.19 -14.49
N ASP A 37 7.54 -2.05 -15.15
CA ASP A 37 7.95 -2.69 -16.41
C ASP A 37 7.71 -1.85 -17.69
N GLY A 38 7.56 -0.53 -17.55
CA GLY A 38 7.71 0.43 -18.66
C GLY A 38 6.81 0.23 -19.89
N GLY A 39 5.74 -0.57 -19.79
CA GLY A 39 4.81 -0.84 -20.89
C GLY A 39 5.00 -2.16 -21.63
N CYS A 40 5.86 -3.08 -21.16
CA CYS A 40 6.08 -4.38 -21.82
C CYS A 40 5.11 -5.50 -21.38
N LEU A 41 4.20 -5.21 -20.45
CA LEU A 41 3.23 -6.21 -19.97
C LEU A 41 2.04 -6.37 -20.90
N SER A 42 1.73 -7.61 -21.26
CA SER A 42 0.52 -7.93 -22.03
C SER A 42 -0.75 -7.46 -21.28
N PRO A 43 -1.83 -7.12 -22.01
CA PRO A 43 -3.11 -6.75 -21.39
C PRO A 43 -3.65 -7.83 -20.45
N GLU A 44 -3.46 -9.12 -20.74
CA GLU A 44 -3.88 -10.18 -19.80
C GLU A 44 -3.04 -10.14 -18.51
N THR A 45 -1.73 -9.97 -18.64
CA THR A 45 -0.83 -9.89 -17.48
C THR A 45 -1.16 -8.71 -16.59
N GLN A 46 -1.48 -7.55 -17.19
CA GLN A 46 -1.96 -6.38 -16.44
C GLN A 46 -3.24 -6.69 -15.66
N ARG A 47 -4.22 -7.35 -16.28
CA ARG A 47 -5.48 -7.74 -15.60
C ARG A 47 -5.25 -8.73 -14.46
N LEU A 48 -4.33 -9.67 -14.63
CA LEU A 48 -3.96 -10.63 -13.57
C LEU A 48 -3.31 -9.91 -12.39
N LEU A 49 -2.41 -8.95 -12.66
CA LEU A 49 -1.80 -8.12 -11.63
C LEU A 49 -2.84 -7.25 -10.94
N ASP A 50 -3.75 -6.60 -11.67
CA ASP A 50 -4.81 -5.77 -11.09
C ASP A 50 -5.72 -6.61 -10.16
N ARG A 51 -6.06 -7.84 -10.56
CA ARG A 51 -6.81 -8.80 -9.73
C ARG A 51 -6.04 -9.20 -8.47
N ALA A 52 -4.74 -9.49 -8.60
CA ALA A 52 -3.89 -9.86 -7.48
C ALA A 52 -3.70 -8.70 -6.49
N ILE A 53 -3.49 -7.48 -7.00
CA ILE A 53 -3.40 -6.25 -6.20
C ILE A 53 -4.69 -6.04 -5.41
N TYR A 54 -5.86 -6.18 -6.06
CA TYR A 54 -7.14 -6.03 -5.40
C TYR A 54 -7.35 -7.06 -4.27
N SER A 55 -7.05 -8.34 -4.53
CA SER A 55 -7.15 -9.38 -3.51
C SER A 55 -6.23 -9.10 -2.31
N THR A 56 -4.96 -8.77 -2.58
CA THR A 56 -3.99 -8.44 -1.53
C THR A 56 -4.38 -7.17 -0.75
N TYR A 57 -5.03 -6.21 -1.41
CA TYR A 57 -5.57 -5.03 -0.74
C TYR A 57 -6.73 -5.39 0.22
N CYS A 58 -7.62 -6.31 -0.18
CA CYS A 58 -8.64 -6.85 0.73
C CYS A 58 -8.01 -7.56 1.93
N ASP A 59 -6.98 -8.39 1.72
CA ASP A 59 -6.24 -9.03 2.83
C ASP A 59 -5.62 -7.97 3.77
N CYS A 60 -5.11 -6.87 3.22
CA CYS A 60 -4.60 -5.75 4.02
C CYS A 60 -5.69 -5.02 4.81
N LEU A 61 -6.91 -4.94 4.28
CA LEU A 61 -8.07 -4.38 4.99
C LEU A 61 -8.47 -5.26 6.17
N ASP A 62 -8.54 -6.57 5.97
CA ASP A 62 -8.89 -7.53 7.01
C ASP A 62 -7.85 -7.60 8.15
N LEU A 63 -6.61 -7.18 7.87
CA LEU A 63 -5.50 -7.10 8.83
C LEU A 63 -5.29 -5.69 9.42
N ASP A 64 -6.26 -4.78 9.26
CA ASP A 64 -6.21 -3.37 9.73
C ASP A 64 -5.07 -2.51 9.16
N VAL A 65 -4.38 -2.96 8.11
CA VAL A 65 -3.30 -2.23 7.44
C VAL A 65 -3.72 -1.59 6.11
N GLY A 66 -5.03 -1.48 5.88
CA GLY A 66 -5.60 -0.90 4.66
C GLY A 66 -5.18 0.56 4.40
N LYS A 67 -4.93 1.35 5.45
CA LYS A 67 -4.45 2.74 5.31
C LYS A 67 -3.04 2.78 4.70
N GLU A 68 -2.14 1.91 5.16
CA GLU A 68 -0.79 1.81 4.62
C GLU A 68 -0.80 1.26 3.20
N ALA A 69 -1.59 0.22 2.95
CA ALA A 69 -1.81 -0.31 1.62
C ALA A 69 -2.30 0.76 0.63
N GLN A 70 -3.25 1.62 1.05
CA GLN A 70 -3.74 2.72 0.22
C GLN A 70 -2.68 3.80 -0.02
N ARG A 71 -1.82 4.10 0.97
CA ARG A 71 -0.66 4.99 0.79
C ARG A 71 0.29 4.44 -0.28
N LEU A 72 0.59 3.15 -0.23
CA LEU A 72 1.43 2.48 -1.23
C LEU A 72 0.82 2.56 -2.63
N ILE A 73 -0.45 2.20 -2.79
CA ILE A 73 -1.13 2.25 -4.10
C ILE A 73 -1.08 3.66 -4.69
N ARG A 74 -1.40 4.70 -3.90
CA ARG A 74 -1.33 6.09 -4.35
C ARG A 74 0.08 6.48 -4.80
N ARG A 75 1.10 6.14 -4.01
CA ARG A 75 2.50 6.44 -4.34
C ARG A 75 2.88 5.88 -5.72
N TYR A 76 2.58 4.60 -5.97
CA TYR A 76 2.89 3.95 -7.24
C TYR A 76 2.07 4.50 -8.41
N TYR A 77 0.80 4.84 -8.18
CA TYR A 77 -0.04 5.44 -9.20
C TYR A 77 0.51 6.81 -9.67
N HIS A 78 0.90 7.68 -8.73
CA HIS A 78 1.52 8.98 -9.07
C HIS A 78 2.87 8.82 -9.77
N THR A 79 3.71 7.88 -9.32
CA THR A 79 4.98 7.57 -10.00
C THR A 79 4.77 7.09 -11.43
N SER A 80 3.75 6.27 -11.68
CA SER A 80 3.45 5.76 -13.02
C SER A 80 2.90 6.80 -13.99
N LYS A 81 2.16 7.79 -13.49
CA LYS A 81 1.57 8.86 -14.31
C LYS A 81 2.52 10.02 -14.60
N GLY A 82 3.72 10.03 -14.01
CA GLY A 82 4.70 11.08 -14.26
C GLY A 82 4.21 12.47 -13.89
N GLU A 83 3.31 12.61 -12.92
CA GLU A 83 2.98 13.93 -12.39
C GLU A 83 4.08 14.35 -11.40
N PRO A 84 4.86 15.41 -11.71
CA PRO A 84 5.77 15.98 -10.74
C PRO A 84 4.93 16.50 -9.56
N ALA A 85 5.34 16.17 -8.34
CA ALA A 85 4.84 16.82 -7.15
C ALA A 85 5.07 18.33 -7.32
N THR A 86 4.04 19.06 -7.73
CA THR A 86 4.04 20.52 -7.80
C THR A 86 4.11 21.01 -6.35
N ASN A 87 5.32 21.38 -5.94
CA ASN A 87 5.60 22.16 -4.74
C ASN A 87 5.53 23.64 -5.11
#